data_AF-A0A6G1PKV7-F1
#
_entry.id   AF-A0A6G1PKV7-F1
#
_cell.length_a   1.000
_cell.length_b   1.000
_cell.length_c   1.000
_cell.angle_alpha   90.00
_cell.angle_beta   90.00
_cell.angle_gamma   90.00
#
_symmetry.space_group_name_H-M   'P 1'
#
loop_
_entity.id
_entity.type
_entity.pdbx_description
1 polymer ?
#
loop_
_entity_poly.entity_id
_entity_poly.type
_entity_poly.pdbx_seq_one_letter_code
_entity_poly.pdbx_strand_id
1 'polypeptide(L)'
;MAEIDMNYEDEHFKEMRFGNVRKTLWNIVENPYSSIVAKAFTVLSNLFVLFSILAMTLNTVKELQIYQINGKTHMEWVEIITIVFFTFEYLIRLVTTPDITLFLKSGLNFVDMVAVMPYFVQIVFEALTDSDDVNAQEDLRTMARVSKLSHVLKVVKLLRIFRILKLARHSTGMRAFGFTLRQCYQQASCILLFIAMGIFTFSALLHSAERDTEGSPISSIPYAWWWAAVSISTVGYGDVVPATILGRIVAFGCISFGIILNGMPISFLFNKFSDYYAKLKAQEYNTTLVQRRFLLKKRLRKTLDMCFHPS
;
A
#
# COMPACT_ATOMS: atom_id res chain seq x y z
N MET A 1 22.75 9.60 17.60
CA MET A 1 21.91 9.75 16.40
C MET A 1 20.62 10.49 16.71
N ALA A 2 19.71 10.01 17.56
CA ALA A 2 18.45 10.71 17.85
C ALA A 2 18.59 12.16 18.40
N GLU A 3 19.58 12.43 19.28
CA GLU A 3 19.86 13.82 19.73
C GLU A 3 20.42 14.73 18.63
N ILE A 4 21.07 14.14 17.61
CA ILE A 4 21.68 14.89 16.49
C ILE A 4 20.60 15.20 15.45
N ASP A 5 19.74 14.23 15.10
CA ASP A 5 18.59 14.45 14.20
C ASP A 5 17.61 15.47 14.79
N MET A 6 17.27 15.40 16.08
CA MET A 6 16.34 16.36 16.68
C MET A 6 16.90 17.79 16.74
N ASN A 7 18.21 17.96 16.96
CA ASN A 7 18.83 19.29 16.93
C ASN A 7 18.91 19.85 15.50
N TYR A 8 19.15 18.99 14.51
CA TYR A 8 19.23 19.37 13.10
C TYR A 8 17.86 19.78 12.53
N GLU A 9 16.81 19.01 12.84
CA GLU A 9 15.43 19.39 12.48
C GLU A 9 15.00 20.70 13.15
N ASP A 10 15.37 20.90 14.43
CA ASP A 10 15.01 22.09 15.20
C ASP A 10 15.63 23.40 14.68
N GLU A 11 16.83 23.35 14.12
CA GLU A 11 17.48 24.52 13.50
C GLU A 11 16.82 24.89 12.17
N HIS A 12 16.50 23.90 11.35
CA HIS A 12 15.90 24.13 10.02
C HIS A 12 14.53 24.83 10.11
N PHE A 13 13.72 24.50 11.13
CA PHE A 13 12.44 25.18 11.34
C PHE A 13 12.60 26.62 11.84
N LYS A 14 13.67 26.97 12.57
CA LYS A 14 13.86 28.33 13.10
C LYS A 14 14.13 29.37 12.01
N GLU A 15 14.79 28.95 10.93
CA GLU A 15 15.09 29.82 9.79
C GLU A 15 13.89 30.06 8.86
N MET A 16 12.81 29.27 9.04
CA MET A 16 11.61 29.36 8.20
C MET A 16 10.60 30.39 8.69
N ARG A 17 9.85 30.97 7.75
CA ARG A 17 8.70 31.84 8.07
C ARG A 17 7.67 31.06 8.89
N PHE A 18 7.24 31.64 10.01
CA PHE A 18 6.36 30.99 11.00
C PHE A 18 6.88 29.64 11.50
N GLY A 19 8.21 29.50 11.65
CA GLY A 19 8.89 28.27 12.05
C GLY A 19 8.25 27.49 13.19
N ASN A 20 7.87 28.18 14.28
CA ASN A 20 7.23 27.55 15.43
C ASN A 20 5.87 26.93 15.08
N VAL A 21 5.01 27.64 14.34
CA VAL A 21 3.69 27.13 13.94
C VAL A 21 3.86 25.97 12.96
N ARG A 22 4.77 26.11 11.99
CA ARG A 22 5.10 25.08 11.01
C ARG A 22 5.56 23.80 11.69
N LYS A 23 6.48 23.91 12.66
CA LYS A 23 6.98 22.79 13.45
C LYS A 23 5.89 22.13 14.28
N THR A 24 5.00 22.90 14.90
CA THR A 24 3.87 22.34 15.65
C THR A 24 2.94 21.55 14.74
N LEU A 25 2.58 22.10 13.57
CA LEU A 25 1.75 21.41 12.59
C LEU A 25 2.42 20.16 12.02
N TRP A 26 3.70 20.27 11.66
CA TRP A 26 4.49 19.14 11.19
C TRP A 26 4.52 18.00 12.22
N ASN A 27 4.72 18.33 13.49
CA ASN A 27 4.67 17.35 14.58
C ASN A 27 3.30 16.69 14.75
N ILE A 28 2.20 17.42 14.53
CA ILE A 28 0.84 16.86 14.61
C ILE A 28 0.59 15.86 13.48
N VAL A 29 1.08 16.15 12.28
CA VAL A 29 0.73 15.41 11.06
C VAL A 29 1.73 14.28 10.75
N GLU A 30 3.00 14.44 11.11
CA GLU A 30 4.07 13.46 10.80
C GLU A 30 4.41 12.57 12.00
N ASN A 31 4.28 13.06 13.24
CA ASN A 31 4.64 12.31 14.45
C ASN A 31 3.42 12.01 15.33
N PRO A 32 2.82 10.81 15.24
CA PRO A 32 1.66 10.40 16.03
C PRO A 32 1.87 10.48 17.54
N TYR A 33 3.11 10.42 18.02
CA TYR A 33 3.44 10.40 19.45
C TYR A 33 3.70 11.78 20.03
N SER A 34 3.67 12.84 19.21
CA SER A 34 3.98 14.21 19.65
C SER A 34 2.94 14.76 20.64
N SER A 35 1.66 14.47 20.41
CA SER A 35 0.55 15.02 21.20
C SER A 35 -0.71 14.15 21.11
N ILE A 36 -1.68 14.39 22.00
CA ILE A 36 -3.01 13.75 21.93
C ILE A 36 -3.71 14.13 20.62
N VAL A 37 -3.53 15.38 20.16
CA VAL A 37 -4.07 15.86 18.88
C VAL A 37 -3.48 15.10 17.70
N ALA A 38 -2.16 14.83 17.72
CA ALA A 38 -1.49 14.02 16.69
C ALA A 38 -2.02 12.58 16.64
N LYS A 39 -2.28 11.98 17.81
CA LYS A 39 -2.92 10.65 17.89
C LYS A 39 -4.33 10.68 17.32
N ALA A 40 -5.14 11.67 17.70
CA ALA A 40 -6.50 11.82 17.19
C ALA A 40 -6.51 12.00 15.65
N PHE A 41 -5.62 12.84 15.13
CA PHE A 41 -5.45 13.05 13.69
C PHE A 41 -5.05 11.75 12.96
N THR A 42 -4.11 10.99 13.53
CA THR A 42 -3.68 9.69 12.99
C THR A 42 -4.83 8.68 12.94
N VAL A 43 -5.60 8.57 14.04
CA VAL A 43 -6.77 7.69 14.10
C VAL A 43 -7.83 8.12 13.08
N LEU A 44 -8.10 9.43 12.98
CA LEU A 44 -9.03 9.99 12.01
C LEU A 44 -8.60 9.66 10.58
N SER A 45 -7.33 9.88 10.22
CA SER A 45 -6.80 9.55 8.89
C SER A 45 -7.00 8.07 8.54
N ASN A 46 -6.69 7.17 9.48
CA ASN A 46 -6.91 5.73 9.29
C ASN A 46 -8.39 5.38 9.07
N LEU A 47 -9.31 6.03 9.81
CA LEU A 47 -10.75 5.84 9.61
C LEU A 47 -11.21 6.32 8.23
N PHE A 48 -10.70 7.46 7.75
CA PHE A 48 -10.99 7.94 6.40
C PHE A 48 -10.48 6.97 5.33
N VAL A 49 -9.31 6.34 5.52
CA VAL A 49 -8.82 5.27 4.63
C VAL A 49 -9.78 4.08 4.65
N LEU A 50 -10.20 3.61 5.82
CA LEU A 50 -11.17 2.52 5.94
C LEU A 50 -12.49 2.85 5.21
N PHE A 51 -13.09 4.01 5.49
CA PHE A 51 -14.32 4.46 4.85
C PHE A 51 -14.19 4.59 3.34
N SER A 52 -13.04 5.07 2.86
CA SER A 52 -12.80 5.20 1.43
C SER A 52 -12.70 3.84 0.72
N ILE A 53 -12.16 2.81 1.38
CA ILE A 53 -12.11 1.45 0.85
C ILE A 53 -13.51 0.83 0.87
N LEU A 54 -14.25 0.99 1.97
CA LEU A 54 -15.63 0.51 2.07
C LEU A 54 -16.55 1.17 1.03
N ALA A 55 -16.43 2.49 0.84
CA ALA A 55 -17.19 3.19 -0.19
C ALA A 55 -16.83 2.66 -1.59
N MET A 56 -15.54 2.40 -1.86
CA MET A 56 -15.09 1.85 -3.13
C MET A 56 -15.67 0.45 -3.39
N THR A 57 -15.68 -0.44 -2.38
CA THR A 57 -16.26 -1.78 -2.54
C THR A 57 -17.77 -1.74 -2.67
N LEU A 58 -18.46 -0.93 -1.86
CA LEU A 58 -19.92 -0.77 -1.94
C LEU A 58 -20.37 -0.13 -3.27
N ASN A 59 -19.55 0.74 -3.86
CA ASN A 59 -19.84 1.29 -5.18
C ASN A 59 -19.76 0.25 -6.31
N THR A 60 -19.28 -0.97 -6.06
CA THR A 60 -19.33 -2.08 -7.03
C THR A 60 -20.64 -2.87 -7.00
N VAL A 61 -21.45 -2.69 -5.94
CA VAL A 61 -22.72 -3.38 -5.75
C VAL A 61 -23.79 -2.68 -6.59
N LYS A 62 -24.36 -3.39 -7.57
CA LYS A 62 -25.29 -2.82 -8.55
C LYS A 62 -26.56 -2.27 -7.90
N GLU A 63 -27.03 -2.92 -6.84
CA GLU A 63 -28.22 -2.54 -6.08
C GLU A 63 -28.06 -1.17 -5.39
N LEU A 64 -26.84 -0.83 -4.98
CA LEU A 64 -26.53 0.46 -4.35
C LEU A 64 -26.33 1.58 -5.36
N GLN A 65 -26.04 1.26 -6.63
CA GLN A 65 -25.86 2.25 -7.70
C GLN A 65 -27.18 2.90 -8.16
N ILE A 66 -28.32 2.31 -7.79
CA ILE A 66 -29.66 2.80 -8.13
C ILE A 66 -30.00 4.08 -7.33
N TYR A 67 -29.49 4.19 -6.10
CA TYR A 67 -29.74 5.33 -5.23
C TYR A 67 -28.79 6.48 -5.55
N GLN A 68 -29.26 7.41 -6.40
CA GLN A 68 -28.50 8.57 -6.85
C GLN A 68 -29.11 9.87 -6.33
N ILE A 69 -28.26 10.77 -5.85
CA ILE A 69 -28.61 12.14 -5.50
C ILE A 69 -27.78 13.07 -6.38
N ASN A 70 -28.44 13.94 -7.15
CA ASN A 70 -27.81 14.86 -8.10
C ASN A 70 -26.89 14.15 -9.12
N GLY A 71 -27.31 13.00 -9.63
CA GLY A 71 -26.57 12.24 -10.64
C GLY A 71 -25.31 11.52 -10.12
N LYS A 72 -25.09 11.50 -8.79
CA LYS A 72 -24.02 10.74 -8.15
C LYS A 72 -24.57 9.77 -7.12
N THR A 73 -23.96 8.61 -6.99
CA THR A 73 -24.33 7.65 -5.94
C THR A 73 -23.92 8.18 -4.57
N HIS A 74 -24.57 7.70 -3.50
CA HIS A 74 -24.14 8.04 -2.13
C HIS A 74 -22.66 7.71 -1.87
N MET A 75 -22.17 6.60 -2.44
CA MET A 75 -20.79 6.16 -2.27
C MET A 75 -19.80 7.09 -3.00
N GLU A 76 -20.21 7.67 -4.14
CA GLU A 76 -19.40 8.67 -4.84
C GLU A 76 -19.26 9.97 -4.03
N TRP A 77 -20.30 10.40 -3.31
CA TRP A 77 -20.19 11.55 -2.40
C TRP A 77 -19.21 11.28 -1.25
N VAL A 78 -19.29 10.11 -0.64
CA VAL A 78 -18.33 9.68 0.40
C VAL A 78 -16.91 9.69 -0.16
N GLU A 79 -16.73 9.19 -1.39
CA GLU A 79 -15.44 9.18 -2.05
C GLU A 79 -14.89 10.60 -2.23
N ILE A 80 -15.70 11.54 -2.73
CA ILE A 80 -15.30 12.95 -2.89
C ILE A 80 -14.86 13.54 -1.55
N ILE A 81 -15.63 13.33 -0.48
CA ILE A 81 -15.29 13.81 0.87
C ILE A 81 -13.95 13.23 1.33
N THR A 82 -13.72 11.93 1.12
CA THR A 82 -12.45 11.28 1.51
C THR A 82 -11.26 11.80 0.71
N ILE A 83 -11.45 12.11 -0.57
CA ILE A 83 -10.39 12.66 -1.42
C ILE A 83 -10.05 14.08 -0.99
N VAL A 84 -11.05 14.93 -0.72
CA VAL A 84 -10.84 16.28 -0.19
C VAL A 84 -10.01 16.21 1.10
N PHE A 85 -10.37 15.29 2.00
CA PHE A 85 -9.60 15.07 3.24
C PHE A 85 -8.16 14.62 2.95
N PHE A 86 -7.93 13.66 2.06
CA PHE A 86 -6.57 13.21 1.72
C PHE A 86 -5.73 14.27 1.01
N THR A 87 -6.33 15.07 0.14
CA THR A 87 -5.67 16.22 -0.49
C THR A 87 -5.28 17.24 0.55
N PHE A 88 -6.18 17.58 1.48
CA PHE A 88 -5.88 18.47 2.60
C PHE A 88 -4.72 17.93 3.46
N GLU A 89 -4.75 16.63 3.77
CA GLU A 89 -3.70 15.95 4.53
C GLU A 89 -2.33 16.07 3.83
N TYR A 90 -2.29 15.79 2.51
CA TYR A 90 -1.08 15.90 1.69
C TYR A 90 -0.57 17.35 1.60
N LEU A 91 -1.47 18.32 1.41
CA LEU A 91 -1.13 19.74 1.31
C LEU A 91 -0.55 20.28 2.62
N ILE A 92 -1.14 19.93 3.77
CA ILE A 92 -0.56 20.33 5.06
C ILE A 92 0.84 19.77 5.21
N ARG A 93 1.08 18.50 4.87
CA ARG A 93 2.43 17.93 4.91
C ARG A 93 3.39 18.68 3.99
N LEU A 94 3.00 18.91 2.74
CA LEU A 94 3.82 19.63 1.77
C LEU A 94 4.18 21.05 2.25
N VAL A 95 3.23 21.79 2.82
CA VAL A 95 3.44 23.17 3.29
C VAL A 95 4.23 23.21 4.60
N THR A 96 4.14 22.16 5.42
CA THR A 96 4.81 22.10 6.73
C THR A 96 6.19 21.46 6.70
N THR A 97 6.51 20.74 5.64
CA THR A 97 7.80 20.11 5.46
C THR A 97 8.95 21.13 5.39
N PRO A 98 10.13 20.79 5.95
CA PRO A 98 11.31 21.61 5.82
C PRO A 98 11.92 21.58 4.41
N ASP A 99 12.04 20.39 3.81
CA ASP A 99 12.65 20.18 2.49
C ASP A 99 11.70 19.53 1.48
N ILE A 100 11.22 20.31 0.52
CA ILE A 100 10.24 19.85 -0.49
C ILE A 100 10.85 18.76 -1.39
N THR A 101 12.13 18.86 -1.75
CA THR A 101 12.80 17.90 -2.63
C THR A 101 12.96 16.53 -1.95
N LEU A 102 13.32 16.52 -0.67
CA LEU A 102 13.37 15.31 0.14
C LEU A 102 11.97 14.72 0.34
N PHE A 103 10.98 15.59 0.55
CA PHE A 103 9.59 15.19 0.70
C PHE A 103 9.06 14.48 -0.54
N LEU A 104 9.29 15.02 -1.75
CA LEU A 104 8.86 14.39 -3.00
C LEU A 104 9.59 13.07 -3.29
N LYS A 105 10.83 12.90 -2.82
CA LYS A 105 11.59 11.64 -2.95
C LYS A 105 11.20 10.57 -1.91
N SER A 106 10.48 10.93 -0.86
CA SER A 106 10.07 9.98 0.20
C SER A 106 8.94 9.08 -0.28
N GLY A 107 9.13 7.76 -0.14
CA GLY A 107 8.15 6.76 -0.58
C GLY A 107 6.77 6.88 0.10
N LEU A 108 6.71 7.30 1.37
CA LEU A 108 5.44 7.49 2.07
C LEU A 108 4.65 8.70 1.52
N ASN A 109 5.34 9.76 1.10
CA ASN A 109 4.71 10.93 0.50
C ASN A 109 4.27 10.65 -0.95
N PHE A 110 5.03 9.83 -1.67
CA PHE A 110 4.61 9.32 -2.98
C PHE A 110 3.32 8.50 -2.87
N VAL A 111 3.18 7.66 -1.85
CA VAL A 111 1.93 6.92 -1.58
C VAL A 111 0.75 7.87 -1.34
N ASP A 112 0.95 8.92 -0.54
CA ASP A 112 -0.10 9.93 -0.30
C ASP A 112 -0.54 10.65 -1.59
N MET A 113 0.40 10.94 -2.50
CA MET A 113 0.11 11.51 -3.82
C MET A 113 -0.68 10.53 -4.71
N VAL A 114 -0.23 9.27 -4.80
CA VAL A 114 -0.90 8.23 -5.59
C VAL A 114 -2.31 7.94 -5.08
N ALA A 115 -2.56 8.10 -3.78
CA ALA A 115 -3.88 7.90 -3.20
C ALA A 115 -4.94 8.91 -3.68
N VAL A 116 -4.54 10.14 -4.02
CA VAL A 116 -5.46 11.20 -4.51
C VAL A 116 -5.47 11.33 -6.03
N MET A 117 -4.38 10.96 -6.69
CA MET A 117 -4.17 11.09 -8.14
C MET A 117 -5.33 10.58 -9.00
N PRO A 118 -5.94 9.40 -8.75
CA PRO A 118 -6.96 8.85 -9.63
C PRO A 118 -8.17 9.77 -9.86
N TYR A 119 -8.58 10.51 -8.83
CA TYR A 119 -9.72 11.42 -8.93
C TYR A 119 -9.38 12.68 -9.74
N PHE A 120 -8.19 13.24 -9.53
CA PHE A 120 -7.74 14.38 -10.32
C PHE A 120 -7.54 14.01 -11.80
N VAL A 121 -6.99 12.82 -12.07
CA VAL A 121 -6.88 12.30 -13.44
C VAL A 121 -8.25 12.17 -14.09
N GLN A 122 -9.26 11.67 -13.36
CA GLN A 122 -10.63 11.60 -13.86
C GLN A 122 -11.20 12.98 -14.19
N ILE A 123 -11.08 13.97 -13.29
CA ILE A 123 -11.59 15.34 -13.53
C ILE A 123 -10.92 15.97 -14.75
N VAL A 124 -9.59 15.89 -14.85
CA VAL A 124 -8.84 16.44 -16.00
C VAL A 124 -9.34 15.83 -17.29
N PHE A 125 -9.59 14.51 -17.29
CA PHE A 125 -10.03 13.80 -18.47
C PHE A 125 -11.46 14.11 -18.87
N GLU A 126 -12.38 14.23 -17.91
CA GLU A 126 -13.75 14.69 -18.14
C GLU A 126 -13.75 16.11 -18.71
N ALA A 127 -12.95 17.03 -18.15
CA ALA A 127 -12.84 18.41 -18.63
C ALA A 127 -12.25 18.54 -20.05
N LEU A 128 -11.27 17.69 -20.39
CA LEU A 128 -10.71 17.63 -21.75
C LEU A 128 -11.70 17.04 -22.77
N THR A 129 -12.68 16.25 -22.34
CA THR A 129 -13.67 15.64 -23.24
C THR A 129 -14.84 16.58 -23.50
N ASP A 130 -15.29 17.32 -22.49
CA ASP A 130 -16.40 18.28 -22.58
C ASP A 130 -16.12 19.48 -23.51
N SER A 131 -14.84 19.73 -23.85
CA SER A 131 -14.39 20.86 -24.67
C SER A 131 -14.34 20.58 -26.19
N ASP A 132 -14.44 19.32 -26.62
CA ASP A 132 -14.35 18.92 -28.04
C ASP A 132 -15.74 18.76 -28.73
N ASP A 133 -16.85 18.94 -28.00
CA ASP A 133 -18.21 18.56 -28.43
C ASP A 133 -18.96 19.61 -29.28
N VAL A 134 -18.27 20.29 -30.22
CA VAL A 134 -18.86 21.37 -31.05
C VAL A 134 -19.10 21.00 -32.53
N ASN A 135 -18.69 19.83 -33.05
CA ASN A 135 -18.89 19.51 -34.49
C ASN A 135 -19.46 18.11 -34.78
N ALA A 136 -20.71 18.07 -35.25
CA ALA A 136 -21.58 16.90 -35.44
C ALA A 136 -21.28 15.98 -36.66
N GLN A 137 -20.00 15.71 -36.98
CA GLN A 137 -19.63 14.77 -38.08
C GLN A 137 -18.64 13.69 -37.59
N GLU A 138 -18.18 13.73 -36.34
CA GLU A 138 -17.10 12.88 -35.82
C GLU A 138 -17.55 11.63 -35.04
N ASP A 139 -18.83 11.26 -35.11
CA ASP A 139 -19.50 10.26 -34.27
C ASP A 139 -18.85 8.86 -34.25
N LEU A 140 -18.19 8.43 -35.33
CA LEU A 140 -17.53 7.12 -35.40
C LEU A 140 -16.12 7.14 -34.77
N ARG A 141 -15.42 8.29 -34.84
CA ARG A 141 -14.12 8.50 -34.18
C ARG A 141 -14.30 8.81 -32.70
N THR A 142 -15.34 9.54 -32.32
CA THR A 142 -15.72 9.78 -30.92
C THR A 142 -16.13 8.47 -30.25
N MET A 143 -16.91 7.58 -30.88
CA MET A 143 -17.23 6.25 -30.31
C MET A 143 -15.99 5.40 -30.00
N ALA A 144 -15.01 5.34 -30.91
CA ALA A 144 -13.75 4.62 -30.69
C ALA A 144 -12.86 5.28 -29.62
N ARG A 145 -12.86 6.63 -29.57
CA ARG A 145 -12.15 7.40 -28.53
C ARG A 145 -12.83 7.17 -27.17
N VAL A 146 -14.14 7.34 -27.06
CA VAL A 146 -14.96 7.11 -25.86
C VAL A 146 -14.82 5.68 -25.32
N SER A 147 -14.70 4.67 -26.18
CA SER A 147 -14.41 3.29 -25.76
C SER A 147 -13.02 3.14 -25.14
N LYS A 148 -11.97 3.66 -25.77
CA LYS A 148 -10.60 3.68 -25.20
C LYS A 148 -10.54 4.51 -23.91
N LEU A 149 -11.22 5.65 -23.91
CA LEU A 149 -11.31 6.57 -22.76
C LEU A 149 -12.03 5.88 -21.59
N SER A 150 -13.09 5.11 -21.85
CA SER A 150 -13.81 4.28 -20.87
C SER A 150 -12.90 3.20 -20.27
N HIS A 151 -12.05 2.56 -21.06
CA HIS A 151 -11.05 1.62 -20.54
C HIS A 151 -10.01 2.31 -19.64
N VAL A 152 -9.52 3.48 -20.01
CA VAL A 152 -8.59 4.26 -19.19
C VAL A 152 -9.25 4.65 -17.86
N LEU A 153 -10.48 5.17 -17.89
CA LEU A 153 -11.23 5.53 -16.68
C LEU A 153 -11.48 4.31 -15.77
N LYS A 154 -11.74 3.12 -16.33
CA LYS A 154 -11.83 1.87 -15.56
C LYS A 154 -10.51 1.55 -14.85
N VAL A 155 -9.39 1.64 -15.55
CA VAL A 155 -8.06 1.41 -14.96
C VAL A 155 -7.76 2.45 -13.87
N VAL A 156 -8.03 3.73 -14.13
CA VAL A 156 -7.87 4.82 -13.15
C VAL A 156 -8.72 4.56 -11.90
N LYS A 157 -9.97 4.09 -12.07
CA LYS A 157 -10.80 3.68 -10.92
C LYS A 157 -10.18 2.54 -10.11
N LEU A 158 -9.49 1.59 -10.75
CA LEU A 158 -8.76 0.53 -10.04
C LEU A 158 -7.55 1.08 -9.26
N LEU A 159 -6.84 2.09 -9.78
CA LEU A 159 -5.70 2.71 -9.09
C LEU A 159 -6.09 3.26 -7.71
N ARG A 160 -7.37 3.59 -7.50
CA ARG A 160 -7.87 4.06 -6.19
C ARG A 160 -7.68 3.03 -5.08
N ILE A 161 -7.48 1.74 -5.39
CA ILE A 161 -7.17 0.73 -4.36
C ILE A 161 -5.84 1.03 -3.67
N PHE A 162 -4.90 1.71 -4.34
CA PHE A 162 -3.60 2.08 -3.77
C PHE A 162 -3.71 3.01 -2.56
N ARG A 163 -4.86 3.69 -2.35
CA ARG A 163 -5.12 4.46 -1.14
C ARG A 163 -4.99 3.60 0.14
N ILE A 164 -5.17 2.29 0.06
CA ILE A 164 -4.95 1.35 1.18
C ILE A 164 -3.50 1.40 1.69
N LEU A 165 -2.54 1.73 0.83
CA LEU A 165 -1.14 1.85 1.20
C LEU A 165 -0.89 3.03 2.16
N LYS A 166 -1.81 4.00 2.26
CA LYS A 166 -1.72 5.06 3.29
C LYS A 166 -1.71 4.49 4.71
N LEU A 167 -2.31 3.31 4.95
CA LEU A 167 -2.23 2.61 6.23
C LEU A 167 -0.76 2.30 6.63
N ALA A 168 0.14 2.17 5.65
CA ALA A 168 1.55 1.93 5.90
C ALA A 168 2.21 3.06 6.69
N ARG A 169 1.77 4.31 6.52
CA ARG A 169 2.34 5.47 7.25
C ARG A 169 2.14 5.33 8.76
N HIS A 170 0.96 4.86 9.16
CA HIS A 170 0.55 4.79 10.54
C HIS A 170 0.73 3.40 11.16
N SER A 171 1.06 2.39 10.35
CA SER A 171 1.37 1.04 10.80
C SER A 171 2.87 0.79 10.82
N THR A 172 3.46 0.79 12.03
CA THR A 172 4.86 0.35 12.23
C THR A 172 5.07 -1.07 11.68
N GLY A 173 4.07 -1.96 11.79
CA GLY A 173 4.13 -3.31 11.23
C GLY A 173 4.29 -3.33 9.70
N MET A 174 3.54 -2.49 8.97
CA MET A 174 3.67 -2.40 7.51
C MET A 174 5.00 -1.78 7.06
N ARG A 175 5.51 -0.78 7.80
CA ARG A 175 6.85 -0.22 7.53
C ARG A 175 7.95 -1.26 7.77
N ALA A 176 7.83 -2.00 8.87
CA ALA A 176 8.74 -3.10 9.20
C ALA A 176 8.71 -4.18 8.11
N PHE A 177 7.52 -4.57 7.68
CA PHE A 177 7.33 -5.54 6.60
C PHE A 177 8.00 -5.08 5.29
N GLY A 178 7.75 -3.85 4.85
CA GLY A 178 8.38 -3.28 3.64
C GLY A 178 9.92 -3.25 3.73
N PHE A 179 10.47 -2.88 4.89
CA PHE A 179 11.91 -2.93 5.12
C PHE A 179 12.45 -4.36 5.08
N THR A 180 11.76 -5.30 5.71
CA THR A 180 12.17 -6.71 5.72
C THR A 180 12.17 -7.29 4.31
N LEU A 181 11.15 -6.99 3.49
CA LEU A 181 11.11 -7.38 2.07
C LEU A 181 12.28 -6.81 1.28
N ARG A 182 12.63 -5.53 1.50
CA ARG A 182 13.81 -4.94 0.86
C ARG A 182 15.09 -5.64 1.30
N GLN A 183 15.20 -6.00 2.58
CA GLN A 183 16.38 -6.68 3.11
C GLN A 183 16.50 -8.13 2.60
N CYS A 184 15.37 -8.82 2.42
CA CYS A 184 15.34 -10.19 1.93
C CYS A 184 15.04 -10.30 0.43
N TYR A 185 15.17 -9.22 -0.35
CA TYR A 185 14.76 -9.21 -1.76
C TYR A 185 15.46 -10.31 -2.57
N GLN A 186 16.73 -10.60 -2.27
CA GLN A 186 17.49 -11.67 -2.92
C GLN A 186 16.88 -13.04 -2.64
N GLN A 187 16.53 -13.32 -1.38
CA GLN A 187 15.90 -14.59 -1.00
C GLN A 187 14.47 -14.70 -1.57
N ALA A 188 13.68 -13.63 -1.46
CA ALA A 188 12.34 -13.57 -2.04
C ALA A 188 12.37 -13.79 -3.57
N SER A 189 13.32 -13.17 -4.28
CA SER A 189 13.49 -13.35 -5.72
C SER A 189 13.89 -14.78 -6.08
N CYS A 190 14.76 -15.42 -5.29
CA CYS A 190 15.16 -16.82 -5.48
C CYS A 190 13.98 -17.78 -5.33
N ILE A 191 13.14 -17.57 -4.32
CA ILE A 191 11.91 -18.35 -4.10
C ILE A 191 10.95 -18.20 -5.30
N LEU A 192 10.71 -16.98 -5.75
CA LEU A 192 9.85 -16.72 -6.91
C LEU A 192 10.38 -17.40 -8.18
N LEU A 193 11.70 -17.42 -8.37
CA LEU A 193 12.34 -18.13 -9.48
C LEU A 193 12.11 -19.65 -9.39
N PHE A 194 12.23 -20.25 -8.19
CA PHE A 194 11.95 -21.67 -8.01
C PHE A 194 10.47 -22.01 -8.24
N ILE A 195 9.54 -21.14 -7.82
CA ILE A 195 8.11 -21.31 -8.11
C ILE A 195 7.88 -21.28 -9.63
N ALA A 196 8.41 -20.27 -10.32
CA ALA A 196 8.26 -20.14 -11.77
C ALA A 196 8.85 -21.34 -12.51
N MET A 197 10.05 -21.79 -12.12
CA MET A 197 10.69 -22.98 -12.68
C MET A 197 9.87 -24.25 -12.42
N GLY A 198 9.31 -24.40 -11.21
CA GLY A 198 8.40 -25.49 -10.86
C GLY A 198 7.15 -25.50 -11.74
N ILE A 199 6.51 -24.34 -11.90
CA ILE A 199 5.34 -24.18 -12.77
C ILE A 199 5.70 -24.60 -14.20
N PHE A 200 6.75 -24.04 -14.80
CA PHE A 200 7.13 -24.39 -16.17
C PHE A 200 7.46 -25.89 -16.33
N THR A 201 8.18 -26.48 -15.38
CA THR A 201 8.63 -27.87 -15.46
C THR A 201 7.47 -28.85 -15.28
N PHE A 202 6.69 -28.71 -14.21
CA PHE A 202 5.57 -29.62 -13.92
C PHE A 202 4.42 -29.47 -14.91
N SER A 203 4.17 -28.27 -15.44
CA SER A 203 3.19 -28.09 -16.52
C SER A 203 3.61 -28.77 -17.82
N ALA A 204 4.89 -28.71 -18.19
CA ALA A 204 5.40 -29.40 -19.37
C ALA A 204 5.32 -30.93 -19.21
N LEU A 205 5.72 -31.45 -18.04
CA LEU A 205 5.63 -32.88 -17.72
C LEU A 205 4.17 -33.36 -17.72
N LEU A 206 3.26 -32.60 -17.11
CA LEU A 206 1.86 -32.98 -17.03
C LEU A 206 1.21 -32.97 -18.40
N HIS A 207 1.40 -31.91 -19.18
CA HIS A 207 0.91 -31.83 -20.55
C HIS A 207 1.47 -33.00 -21.37
N SER A 208 2.76 -33.34 -21.24
CA SER A 208 3.33 -34.48 -21.96
C SER A 208 2.72 -35.83 -21.54
N ALA A 209 2.31 -35.98 -20.28
CA ALA A 209 1.69 -37.21 -19.78
C ALA A 209 0.21 -37.35 -20.20
N GLU A 210 -0.47 -36.23 -20.45
CA GLU A 210 -1.91 -36.18 -20.69
C GLU A 210 -2.27 -35.90 -22.16
N ARG A 211 -1.32 -35.46 -23.00
CA ARG A 211 -1.56 -35.02 -24.39
C ARG A 211 -2.27 -36.07 -25.27
N ASP A 212 -2.01 -37.34 -25.02
CA ASP A 212 -2.49 -38.46 -25.83
C ASP A 212 -3.84 -39.03 -25.30
N THR A 213 -4.43 -38.39 -24.28
CA THR A 213 -5.69 -38.80 -23.66
C THR A 213 -6.86 -38.02 -24.26
N GLU A 214 -7.80 -38.72 -24.90
CA GLU A 214 -9.01 -38.11 -25.45
C GLU A 214 -9.85 -37.43 -24.33
N GLY A 215 -10.18 -36.16 -24.52
CA GLY A 215 -10.97 -35.39 -23.56
C GLY A 215 -10.19 -34.85 -22.35
N SER A 216 -8.84 -34.88 -22.36
CA SER A 216 -8.06 -34.27 -21.29
C SER A 216 -8.37 -32.76 -21.17
N PRO A 217 -8.59 -32.23 -19.94
CA PRO A 217 -8.80 -30.80 -19.74
C PRO A 217 -7.52 -29.98 -20.03
N ILE A 218 -6.37 -30.63 -20.19
CA ILE A 218 -5.08 -29.97 -20.36
C ILE A 218 -4.78 -29.78 -21.85
N SER A 219 -5.19 -28.63 -22.39
CA SER A 219 -5.09 -28.35 -23.83
C SER A 219 -3.71 -27.84 -24.29
N SER A 220 -2.94 -27.22 -23.40
CA SER A 220 -1.63 -26.64 -23.74
C SER A 220 -0.76 -26.45 -22.49
N ILE A 221 0.56 -26.31 -22.69
CA ILE A 221 1.50 -26.06 -21.57
C ILE A 221 1.15 -24.76 -20.81
N PRO A 222 0.84 -23.61 -21.47
CA PRO A 222 0.42 -22.42 -20.76
C PRO A 222 -0.89 -22.59 -20.00
N TYR A 223 -1.83 -23.39 -20.51
CA TYR A 223 -3.04 -23.73 -19.77
C TYR A 223 -2.71 -24.54 -18.50
N ALA A 224 -1.78 -25.49 -18.60
CA ALA A 224 -1.29 -26.26 -17.46
C ALA A 224 -0.52 -25.41 -16.43
N TRP A 225 -0.11 -24.16 -16.72
CA TRP A 225 0.49 -23.26 -15.72
C TRP A 225 -0.50 -22.93 -14.61
N TRP A 226 -1.78 -22.79 -14.93
CA TRP A 226 -2.83 -22.57 -13.93
C TRP A 226 -2.90 -23.74 -12.95
N TRP A 227 -2.99 -24.97 -13.47
CA TRP A 227 -2.99 -26.17 -12.64
C TRP A 227 -1.73 -26.29 -11.77
N ALA A 228 -0.54 -26.04 -12.32
CA ALA A 228 0.71 -26.15 -11.57
C ALA A 228 0.81 -25.06 -10.51
N ALA A 229 0.40 -23.83 -10.79
CA ALA A 229 0.37 -22.74 -9.82
C ALA A 229 -0.59 -23.03 -8.65
N VAL A 230 -1.80 -23.53 -8.95
CA VAL A 230 -2.80 -23.91 -7.95
C VAL A 230 -2.35 -25.11 -7.11
N SER A 231 -1.63 -26.06 -7.71
CA SER A 231 -1.10 -27.26 -7.02
C SER A 231 0.12 -26.94 -6.17
N ILE A 232 1.10 -26.19 -6.69
CA ILE A 232 2.30 -25.76 -5.96
C ILE A 232 1.93 -24.87 -4.78
N SER A 233 0.91 -24.01 -4.93
CA SER A 233 0.41 -23.16 -3.84
C SER A 233 -0.48 -23.89 -2.83
N THR A 234 -0.72 -25.20 -3.01
CA THR A 234 -1.57 -26.04 -2.16
C THR A 234 -3.04 -25.62 -2.08
N VAL A 235 -3.52 -24.80 -3.03
CA VAL A 235 -4.92 -24.34 -3.08
C VAL A 235 -5.85 -25.45 -3.58
N GLY A 236 -5.50 -26.08 -4.71
CA GLY A 236 -6.21 -27.24 -5.22
C GLY A 236 -7.71 -27.05 -5.49
N TYR A 237 -8.09 -26.07 -6.33
CA TYR A 237 -9.51 -25.83 -6.67
C TYR A 237 -10.24 -27.05 -7.25
N GLY A 238 -9.53 -27.96 -7.93
CA GLY A 238 -10.09 -29.19 -8.49
C GLY A 238 -10.82 -29.01 -9.83
N ASP A 239 -10.70 -27.84 -10.45
CA ASP A 239 -11.24 -27.49 -11.77
C ASP A 239 -10.47 -28.16 -12.91
N VAL A 240 -9.17 -28.38 -12.74
CA VAL A 240 -8.30 -29.14 -13.65
C VAL A 240 -7.58 -30.21 -12.85
N VAL A 241 -7.67 -31.48 -13.28
CA VAL A 241 -6.99 -32.62 -12.65
C VAL A 241 -6.50 -33.61 -13.72
N PRO A 242 -5.35 -34.27 -13.53
CA PRO A 242 -4.90 -35.31 -14.46
C PRO A 242 -5.78 -36.54 -14.42
N ALA A 243 -6.13 -37.05 -15.60
CA ALA A 243 -6.93 -38.26 -15.73
C ALA A 243 -6.05 -39.52 -15.65
N THR A 244 -4.83 -39.45 -16.21
CA THR A 244 -3.95 -40.60 -16.36
C THR A 244 -3.16 -40.94 -15.10
N ILE A 245 -2.72 -42.19 -14.99
CA ILE A 245 -1.84 -42.64 -13.90
C ILE A 245 -0.51 -41.87 -13.94
N LEU A 246 0.07 -41.66 -15.13
CA LEU A 246 1.31 -40.90 -15.30
C LEU A 246 1.14 -39.44 -14.86
N GLY A 247 0.05 -38.80 -15.26
CA GLY A 247 -0.28 -37.44 -14.83
C GLY A 247 -0.46 -37.33 -13.32
N ARG A 248 -1.06 -38.34 -12.66
CA ARG A 248 -1.18 -38.39 -11.20
C ARG A 248 0.18 -38.56 -10.49
N ILE A 249 1.12 -39.31 -11.07
CA ILE A 249 2.49 -39.41 -10.55
C ILE A 249 3.20 -38.05 -10.66
N VAL A 250 3.06 -37.37 -11.80
CA VAL A 250 3.58 -36.00 -11.99
C VAL A 250 2.93 -35.03 -10.99
N ALA A 251 1.63 -35.14 -10.76
CA ALA A 251 0.91 -34.34 -9.78
C ALA A 251 1.41 -34.56 -8.36
N PHE A 252 1.66 -35.81 -7.96
CA PHE A 252 2.25 -36.12 -6.66
C PHE A 252 3.62 -35.47 -6.48
N GLY A 253 4.46 -35.51 -7.52
CA GLY A 253 5.76 -34.82 -7.53
C GLY A 253 5.62 -33.29 -7.42
N CYS A 254 4.69 -32.71 -8.17
CA CYS A 254 4.39 -31.27 -8.17
C CYS A 254 3.93 -30.78 -6.79
N ILE A 255 2.99 -31.48 -6.16
CA ILE A 255 2.46 -31.15 -4.84
C ILE A 255 3.55 -31.28 -3.77
N SER A 256 4.33 -32.36 -3.80
CA SER A 256 5.44 -32.58 -2.86
C SER A 256 6.49 -31.47 -2.97
N PHE A 257 6.85 -31.10 -4.20
CA PHE A 257 7.75 -29.98 -4.47
C PHE A 257 7.19 -28.66 -3.94
N GLY A 258 5.91 -28.38 -4.17
CA GLY A 258 5.25 -27.15 -3.69
C GLY A 258 5.24 -27.02 -2.18
N ILE A 259 4.98 -28.12 -1.44
CA ILE A 259 5.00 -28.12 0.04
C ILE A 259 6.39 -27.74 0.56
N ILE A 260 7.45 -28.36 0.01
CA ILE A 260 8.84 -28.05 0.41
C ILE A 260 9.17 -26.59 0.09
N LEU A 261 8.79 -26.14 -1.09
CA LEU A 261 9.09 -24.80 -1.56
C LEU A 261 8.38 -23.74 -0.73
N ASN A 262 7.10 -23.90 -0.39
CA ASN A 262 6.34 -22.92 0.39
C ASN A 262 6.79 -22.83 1.86
N GLY A 263 7.32 -23.90 2.45
CA GLY A 263 7.78 -23.91 3.85
C GLY A 263 9.03 -23.05 4.11
N MET A 264 9.94 -22.98 3.13
CA MET A 264 11.21 -22.26 3.24
C MET A 264 11.06 -20.72 3.35
N PRO A 265 10.27 -20.02 2.48
CA PRO A 265 9.99 -18.60 2.57
C PRO A 265 9.34 -18.22 3.90
N ILE A 266 8.33 -18.98 4.33
CA ILE A 266 7.57 -18.68 5.54
C ILE A 266 8.51 -18.70 6.74
N SER A 267 9.30 -19.77 6.88
CA SER A 267 10.24 -19.93 8.01
C SER A 267 11.33 -18.85 7.97
N PHE A 268 11.91 -18.58 6.81
CA PHE A 268 12.97 -17.59 6.68
C PHE A 268 12.47 -16.15 6.93
N LEU A 269 11.36 -15.77 6.29
CA LEU A 269 10.78 -14.43 6.36
C LEU A 269 10.24 -14.16 7.77
N PHE A 270 9.64 -15.16 8.41
CA PHE A 270 9.22 -15.07 9.81
C PHE A 270 10.39 -14.79 10.75
N ASN A 271 11.49 -15.54 10.64
CA ASN A 271 12.67 -15.33 11.49
C ASN A 271 13.26 -13.92 11.31
N LYS A 272 13.38 -13.44 10.06
CA LYS A 272 13.89 -12.08 9.78
C LYS A 272 12.93 -10.99 10.24
N PHE A 273 11.63 -11.18 10.06
CA PHE A 273 10.62 -10.25 10.55
C PHE A 273 10.63 -10.18 12.07
N SER A 274 10.70 -11.31 12.76
CA SER A 274 10.77 -11.39 14.23
C SER A 274 11.98 -10.64 14.78
N ASP A 275 13.17 -10.90 14.23
CA ASP A 275 14.41 -10.21 14.60
C ASP A 275 14.31 -8.70 14.39
N TYR A 276 13.78 -8.27 13.25
CA TYR A 276 13.68 -6.86 12.92
C TYR A 276 12.62 -6.15 13.75
N TYR A 277 11.48 -6.78 13.98
CA TYR A 277 10.41 -6.27 14.83
C TYR A 277 10.89 -6.12 16.28
N ALA A 278 11.65 -7.09 16.81
CA ALA A 278 12.26 -7.00 18.13
C ALA A 278 13.24 -5.81 18.23
N LYS A 279 14.08 -5.60 17.22
CA LYS A 279 14.99 -4.45 17.14
C LYS A 279 14.24 -3.11 17.09
N LEU A 280 13.20 -3.01 16.27
CA LEU A 280 12.37 -1.80 16.18
C LEU A 280 11.70 -1.49 17.51
N LYS A 281 11.09 -2.49 18.16
CA LYS A 281 10.42 -2.31 19.46
C LYS A 281 11.42 -1.89 20.55
N ALA A 282 12.64 -2.44 20.53
CA ALA A 282 13.71 -2.04 21.44
C ALA A 282 14.18 -0.60 21.18
N GLN A 283 14.28 -0.18 19.91
CA GLN A 283 14.59 1.21 19.54
C GLN A 283 13.48 2.18 19.96
N GLU A 284 12.21 1.84 19.73
CA GLU A 284 11.07 2.62 20.20
C GLU A 284 11.13 2.78 21.73
N TYR A 285 11.31 1.67 22.46
CA TYR A 285 11.43 1.68 23.91
C TYR A 285 12.58 2.58 24.40
N ASN A 286 13.79 2.43 23.84
CA ASN A 286 14.96 3.25 24.18
C ASN A 286 14.72 4.73 23.89
N THR A 287 14.08 5.06 22.78
CA THR A 287 13.73 6.44 22.42
C THR A 287 12.79 7.04 23.47
N THR A 288 11.73 6.33 23.85
CA THR A 288 10.85 6.77 24.95
C THR A 288 11.59 6.94 26.28
N LEU A 289 12.54 6.05 26.59
CA LEU A 289 13.32 6.14 27.83
C LEU A 289 14.24 7.37 27.84
N VAL A 290 14.96 7.62 26.75
CA VAL A 290 15.81 8.81 26.59
C VAL A 290 14.96 10.08 26.73
N GLN A 291 13.80 10.12 26.07
CA GLN A 291 12.88 11.25 26.14
C GLN A 291 12.34 11.47 27.56
N ARG A 292 11.97 10.41 28.29
CA ARG A 292 11.59 10.49 29.72
C ARG A 292 12.73 11.01 30.60
N ARG A 293 13.96 10.50 30.41
CA ARG A 293 15.14 10.96 31.15
C ARG A 293 15.45 12.43 30.88
N PHE A 294 15.31 12.87 29.63
CA PHE A 294 15.49 14.27 29.26
C PHE A 294 14.44 15.17 29.92
N LEU A 295 13.16 14.79 29.88
CA LEU A 295 12.08 15.51 30.56
C LEU A 295 12.29 15.59 32.07
N LEU A 296 12.75 14.50 32.70
CA LEU A 296 13.11 14.46 34.12
C LEU A 296 14.28 15.41 34.44
N LYS A 297 15.37 15.37 33.65
CA LYS A 297 16.49 16.31 33.81
C LYS A 297 16.04 17.77 33.67
N LYS A 298 15.17 18.07 32.71
CA LYS A 298 14.62 19.42 32.52
C LYS A 298 13.73 19.87 33.68
N ARG A 299 12.89 18.98 34.21
CA ARG A 299 12.09 19.26 35.42
C ARG A 299 12.98 19.49 36.64
N LEU A 300 13.95 18.61 36.88
CA LEU A 300 14.93 18.75 37.96
C LEU A 300 15.67 20.08 37.89
N ARG A 301 16.15 20.47 36.70
CA ARG A 301 16.83 21.75 36.50
C ARG A 301 15.92 22.94 36.82
N LYS A 302 14.67 22.93 36.33
CA LYS A 302 13.67 23.96 36.68
C LYS A 302 13.38 24.03 38.18
N THR A 303 13.27 22.88 38.86
CA THR A 303 13.04 22.84 40.31
C THR A 303 14.25 23.39 41.06
N LEU A 304 15.47 23.03 40.64
CA LEU A 304 16.70 23.60 41.18
C LEU A 304 16.75 25.13 40.99
N ASP A 305 16.49 25.62 39.78
CA ASP A 305 16.51 27.06 39.48
C ASP A 305 15.49 27.82 40.35
N MET A 306 14.29 27.27 40.60
CA MET A 306 13.31 27.85 41.52
C MET A 306 13.75 27.84 42.99
N CYS A 307 14.53 26.83 43.42
CA CYS A 307 15.03 26.75 44.80
C CYS A 307 16.23 27.67 45.06
N PHE A 308 17.11 27.87 44.06
CA PHE A 308 18.33 28.66 44.21
C PHE A 308 18.14 30.15 43.85
N HIS A 309 17.07 30.49 43.11
CA HIS A 309 16.67 31.88 42.86
C HIS A 309 15.19 32.08 43.24
N PRO A 310 14.85 32.11 44.54
CA PRO A 310 13.53 32.52 44.97
C PRO A 310 13.39 34.03 44.66
N SER A 311 12.51 34.35 43.71
CA SER A 311 12.03 35.71 43.45
C SER A 311 11.31 36.29 44.65
#